data_AF-A0A965LG76-F1
#
_entry.id   AF-A0A965LG76-F1
#
_cell.length_a   1.000
_cell.length_b   1.000
_cell.length_c   1.000
_cell.angle_alpha   90.00
_cell.angle_beta   90.00
_cell.angle_gamma   90.00
#
_symmetry.space_group_name_H-M   'P 1'
#
loop_
_entity.id
_entity.type
_entity.pdbx_description
1 polymer ?
#
loop_
_entity_poly.entity_id
_entity_poly.type
_entity_poly.pdbx_seq_one_letter_code
_entity_poly.pdbx_strand_id
1 'polypeptide(L)'
;MAAKKPNPGKDLYRQLRSVPWLQLWEKEVPRFDQAAPQERVRQVALIRALGAGFAESAPPRLHEPVRAWLRSLLQDPEEKIRRYALTALPKTGASQTEEKQILSLLQSPATDREKIHVSRALEKIGGAATLAQVRQDPSLPRFTEQRAKANLARQLHPTSIRMDSLLPAGEPVTLQLRCRPGFETVLADELTTLSLPHRIAARESGLLTLSLPGPFRLADLYALRCFSTLSFLLGTISKKAEPANAPAIANILTSPTSRRLLTSFTQGPLRYRLEFVTEGHRRGLVHAVVKKTYELWPELLNDSREAPWAIEI
;
A
#
# COMPACT_ATOMS: atom_id res chain seq x y z
N MET A 1 -30.62 -0.19 -24.09
CA MET A 1 -29.63 -0.85 -23.22
C MET A 1 -29.00 -2.00 -23.98
N ALA A 2 -27.75 -1.89 -24.41
CA ALA A 2 -27.08 -2.99 -25.12
C ALA A 2 -26.79 -4.14 -24.14
N ALA A 3 -27.31 -5.34 -24.44
CA ALA A 3 -27.04 -6.55 -23.67
C ALA A 3 -25.52 -6.80 -23.64
N LYS A 4 -24.96 -6.85 -22.43
CA LYS A 4 -23.52 -7.07 -22.20
C LYS A 4 -23.15 -8.46 -22.72
N LYS A 5 -22.36 -8.54 -23.80
CA LYS A 5 -21.91 -9.83 -24.36
C LYS A 5 -21.34 -10.72 -23.24
N PRO A 6 -21.74 -12.01 -23.15
CA PRO A 6 -21.26 -12.92 -22.12
C PRO A 6 -19.73 -13.06 -22.23
N ASN A 7 -19.05 -12.96 -21.10
CA ASN A 7 -17.61 -13.16 -21.02
C ASN A 7 -17.40 -14.53 -20.36
N PRO A 8 -17.17 -15.60 -21.13
CA PRO A 8 -17.20 -16.97 -20.62
C PRO A 8 -16.21 -17.19 -19.46
N GLY A 9 -15.07 -16.49 -19.44
CA GLY A 9 -14.12 -16.56 -18.33
C GLY A 9 -14.62 -15.88 -17.03
N LYS A 10 -15.45 -14.84 -17.12
CA LYS A 10 -16.07 -14.21 -15.94
C LYS A 10 -17.20 -15.04 -15.37
N ASP A 11 -17.92 -15.76 -16.23
CA ASP A 11 -19.04 -16.60 -15.83
C ASP A 11 -18.50 -17.88 -15.16
N LEU A 12 -17.48 -18.51 -15.75
CA LEU A 12 -16.76 -19.62 -15.13
C LEU A 12 -16.15 -19.23 -13.78
N TYR A 13 -15.50 -18.07 -13.68
CA TYR A 13 -14.98 -17.59 -12.39
C TYR A 13 -16.07 -17.44 -11.32
N ARG A 14 -17.26 -16.94 -11.70
CA ARG A 14 -18.39 -16.79 -10.77
C ARG A 14 -18.90 -18.15 -10.30
N GLN A 15 -19.04 -19.12 -11.21
CA GLN A 15 -19.42 -20.49 -10.87
C GLN A 15 -18.40 -21.14 -9.92
N LEU A 16 -17.11 -21.03 -10.23
CA LEU A 16 -16.05 -21.57 -9.38
C LEU A 16 -16.02 -20.92 -7.99
N ARG A 17 -16.39 -19.64 -7.86
CA ARG A 17 -16.47 -18.94 -6.57
C ARG A 17 -17.65 -19.38 -5.70
N SER A 18 -18.66 -20.05 -6.25
CA SER A 18 -19.74 -20.68 -5.46
C SER A 18 -19.43 -22.10 -5.00
N VAL A 19 -18.36 -22.72 -5.53
CA VAL A 19 -17.92 -24.06 -5.12
C VAL A 19 -17.11 -23.94 -3.82
N PRO A 20 -17.29 -24.85 -2.84
CA PRO A 20 -16.45 -24.89 -1.64
C PRO A 20 -14.96 -24.95 -1.99
N TRP A 21 -14.15 -24.16 -1.30
CA TRP A 21 -12.72 -24.02 -1.63
C TRP A 21 -11.98 -25.36 -1.64
N LEU A 22 -12.27 -26.25 -0.68
CA LEU A 22 -11.66 -27.57 -0.61
C LEU A 22 -12.02 -28.43 -1.83
N GLN A 23 -13.24 -28.32 -2.34
CA GLN A 23 -13.67 -29.03 -3.54
C GLN A 23 -12.96 -28.50 -4.80
N LEU A 24 -12.69 -27.19 -4.88
CA LEU A 24 -11.86 -26.63 -5.96
C LEU A 24 -10.47 -27.30 -5.97
N TRP A 25 -9.87 -27.45 -4.79
CA TRP A 25 -8.56 -28.08 -4.65
C TRP A 25 -8.59 -29.59 -4.95
N GLU A 26 -9.51 -30.34 -4.35
CA GLU A 26 -9.50 -31.80 -4.42
C GLU A 26 -10.04 -32.35 -5.74
N LYS A 27 -10.91 -31.62 -6.44
CA LYS A 27 -11.57 -32.10 -7.67
C LYS A 27 -11.19 -31.30 -8.91
N GLU A 28 -11.21 -29.97 -8.83
CA GLU A 28 -11.01 -29.14 -10.02
C GLU A 28 -9.53 -28.97 -10.38
N VAL A 29 -8.61 -28.94 -9.40
CA VAL A 29 -7.16 -28.89 -9.69
C VAL A 29 -6.66 -30.15 -10.40
N PRO A 30 -6.95 -31.39 -9.94
CA PRO A 30 -6.53 -32.58 -10.68
C PRO A 30 -7.10 -32.64 -12.10
N ARG A 31 -8.36 -32.23 -12.29
CA ARG A 31 -8.97 -32.13 -13.62
C ARG A 31 -8.26 -31.13 -14.51
N PHE A 32 -7.90 -29.97 -13.96
CA PHE A 32 -7.13 -28.96 -14.67
C PHE A 32 -5.75 -29.48 -15.07
N ASP A 33 -5.05 -30.18 -14.17
CA ASP A 33 -3.70 -30.69 -14.45
C ASP A 33 -3.68 -31.81 -15.50
N GLN A 34 -4.75 -32.62 -15.56
CA GLN A 34 -4.91 -33.70 -16.54
C GLN A 34 -5.50 -33.24 -17.89
N ALA A 35 -6.00 -32.01 -17.97
CA ALA A 35 -6.66 -31.51 -19.16
C ALA A 35 -5.68 -31.22 -20.31
N ALA A 36 -6.16 -31.35 -21.54
CA ALA A 36 -5.41 -30.95 -22.72
C ALA A 36 -5.07 -29.44 -22.70
N PRO A 37 -3.98 -28.98 -23.35
CA PRO A 37 -3.52 -27.59 -23.25
C PRO A 37 -4.59 -26.53 -23.52
N GLN A 38 -5.40 -26.71 -24.57
CA GLN A 38 -6.47 -25.76 -24.91
C GLN A 38 -7.54 -25.66 -23.82
N GLU A 39 -7.84 -26.79 -23.17
CA GLU A 39 -8.84 -26.85 -22.11
C GLU A 39 -8.33 -26.22 -20.82
N ARG A 40 -7.04 -26.39 -20.49
CA ARG A 40 -6.38 -25.67 -19.39
C ARG A 40 -6.49 -24.15 -19.57
N VAL A 41 -6.26 -23.64 -20.78
CA VAL A 41 -6.40 -22.20 -21.10
C VAL A 41 -7.84 -21.69 -20.92
N ARG A 42 -8.85 -22.54 -21.17
CA ARG A 42 -10.28 -22.23 -20.93
C ARG A 42 -10.61 -22.23 -19.43
N GLN A 43 -10.02 -23.15 -18.67
CA GLN A 43 -10.26 -23.33 -17.23
C GLN A 43 -9.39 -22.45 -16.32
N VAL A 44 -8.50 -21.62 -16.87
CA VAL A 44 -7.56 -20.75 -16.13
C VAL A 44 -8.18 -19.89 -15.02
N ALA A 45 -9.50 -19.62 -15.09
CA ALA A 45 -10.25 -18.96 -14.02
C ALA A 45 -10.17 -19.67 -12.66
N LEU A 46 -9.93 -20.99 -12.64
CA LEU A 46 -9.70 -21.80 -11.45
C LEU A 46 -8.52 -21.28 -10.61
N ILE A 47 -7.40 -20.96 -11.25
CA ILE A 47 -6.20 -20.42 -10.59
C ILE A 47 -6.56 -19.15 -9.79
N ARG A 48 -7.37 -18.27 -10.40
CA ARG A 48 -7.84 -17.04 -9.76
C ARG A 48 -8.81 -17.34 -8.60
N ALA A 49 -9.72 -18.30 -8.76
CA ALA A 49 -10.70 -18.68 -7.75
C ALA A 49 -10.02 -19.26 -6.50
N LEU A 50 -9.04 -20.16 -6.69
CA LEU A 50 -8.24 -20.74 -5.61
C LEU A 50 -7.48 -19.66 -4.84
N GLY A 51 -6.75 -18.79 -5.52
CA GLY A 51 -6.00 -17.72 -4.87
C GLY A 51 -6.90 -16.71 -4.13
N ALA A 52 -8.14 -16.49 -4.58
CA ALA A 52 -9.05 -15.54 -3.95
C ALA A 52 -9.64 -16.03 -2.61
N GLY A 53 -9.84 -17.34 -2.43
CA GLY A 53 -10.35 -17.91 -1.17
C GLY A 53 -9.28 -18.47 -0.24
N PHE A 54 -8.02 -18.44 -0.66
CA PHE A 54 -6.94 -19.16 0.03
C PHE A 54 -6.77 -18.73 1.50
N ALA A 55 -6.61 -17.44 1.77
CA ALA A 55 -6.29 -16.96 3.12
C ALA A 55 -7.39 -17.26 4.15
N GLU A 56 -8.65 -17.28 3.72
CA GLU A 56 -9.82 -17.48 4.60
C GLU A 56 -10.24 -18.95 4.69
N SER A 57 -10.04 -19.74 3.64
CA SER A 57 -10.67 -21.05 3.49
C SER A 57 -9.69 -22.22 3.37
N ALA A 58 -8.40 -21.99 3.12
CA ALA A 58 -7.43 -23.07 2.96
C ALA A 58 -6.97 -23.62 4.33
N PRO A 59 -7.16 -24.92 4.60
CA PRO A 59 -6.58 -25.57 5.78
C PRO A 59 -5.05 -25.41 5.80
N PRO A 60 -4.40 -25.19 6.96
CA PRO A 60 -2.94 -24.98 7.06
C PRO A 60 -2.11 -26.06 6.35
N ARG A 61 -2.53 -27.33 6.44
CA ARG A 61 -1.89 -28.48 5.77
C ARG A 61 -1.82 -28.37 4.24
N LEU A 62 -2.71 -27.58 3.64
CA LEU A 62 -2.79 -27.37 2.19
C LEU A 62 -2.05 -26.11 1.72
N HIS A 63 -1.47 -25.32 2.63
CA HIS A 63 -0.81 -24.07 2.24
C HIS A 63 0.38 -24.30 1.32
N GLU A 64 1.29 -25.19 1.71
CA GLU A 64 2.46 -25.50 0.89
C GLU A 64 2.12 -26.26 -0.40
N PRO A 65 1.24 -27.30 -0.40
CA PRO A 65 0.79 -27.93 -1.64
C PRO A 65 0.22 -26.95 -2.68
N VAL A 66 -0.62 -26.00 -2.25
CA VAL A 66 -1.19 -24.99 -3.16
C VAL A 66 -0.11 -24.04 -3.67
N ARG A 67 0.82 -23.61 -2.81
CA ARG A 67 1.96 -22.77 -3.23
C ARG A 67 2.83 -23.51 -4.23
N ALA A 68 3.17 -24.77 -3.99
CA ALA A 68 3.92 -25.63 -4.91
C ALA A 68 3.22 -25.74 -6.28
N TRP A 69 1.90 -25.96 -6.29
CA TRP A 69 1.12 -25.97 -7.53
C TRP A 69 1.15 -24.62 -8.25
N LEU A 70 0.90 -23.50 -7.56
CA LEU A 70 0.97 -22.18 -8.20
C LEU A 70 2.38 -21.85 -8.73
N ARG A 71 3.44 -22.33 -8.07
CA ARG A 71 4.82 -22.19 -8.52
C ARG A 71 5.09 -22.99 -9.79
N SER A 72 4.58 -24.22 -9.92
CA SER A 72 4.76 -25.01 -11.14
C SER A 72 4.12 -24.35 -12.35
N LEU A 73 2.98 -23.68 -12.17
CA LEU A 73 2.29 -22.93 -13.23
C LEU A 73 3.05 -21.71 -13.74
N LEU A 74 4.09 -21.23 -13.04
CA LEU A 74 4.97 -20.17 -13.56
C LEU A 74 5.85 -20.66 -14.73
N GLN A 75 6.02 -21.98 -14.88
CA GLN A 75 6.77 -22.61 -15.98
C GLN A 75 5.85 -23.14 -17.09
N ASP A 76 4.56 -22.85 -17.01
CA ASP A 76 3.60 -23.33 -18.01
C ASP A 76 3.90 -22.77 -19.40
N PRO A 77 3.82 -23.54 -20.50
CA PRO A 77 4.06 -23.02 -21.85
C PRO A 77 3.10 -21.89 -22.22
N GLU A 78 1.87 -21.88 -21.67
CA GLU A 78 0.85 -20.88 -21.98
C GLU A 78 0.99 -19.63 -21.10
N GLU A 79 1.33 -18.49 -21.73
CA GLU A 79 1.49 -17.19 -21.05
C GLU A 79 0.25 -16.81 -20.22
N LYS A 80 -0.96 -17.16 -20.69
CA LYS A 80 -2.20 -16.88 -19.98
C LYS A 80 -2.25 -17.59 -18.63
N ILE A 81 -1.75 -18.83 -18.53
CA ILE A 81 -1.70 -19.61 -17.29
C ILE A 81 -0.68 -18.97 -16.34
N ARG A 82 0.54 -18.68 -16.83
CA ARG A 82 1.58 -18.00 -16.05
C ARG A 82 1.10 -16.68 -15.44
N ARG A 83 0.40 -15.84 -16.22
CA ARG A 83 -0.17 -14.55 -15.74
C ARG A 83 -1.22 -14.71 -14.64
N TYR A 84 -2.02 -15.78 -14.69
CA TYR A 84 -2.99 -16.06 -13.64
C TYR A 84 -2.31 -16.55 -12.37
N ALA A 85 -1.27 -17.39 -12.50
CA ALA A 85 -0.43 -17.80 -11.37
C ALA A 85 0.25 -16.60 -10.69
N LEU A 86 0.86 -15.70 -11.47
CA LEU A 86 1.45 -14.42 -10.99
C LEU A 86 0.45 -13.56 -10.20
N THR A 87 -0.84 -13.64 -10.54
CA THR A 87 -1.89 -12.88 -9.85
C THR A 87 -2.39 -13.56 -8.58
N ALA A 88 -2.38 -14.90 -8.55
CA ALA A 88 -2.88 -15.71 -7.45
C ALA A 88 -1.85 -15.90 -6.34
N LEU A 89 -0.58 -16.13 -6.71
CA LEU A 89 0.50 -16.48 -5.80
C LEU A 89 0.75 -15.43 -4.69
N PRO A 90 0.68 -14.11 -4.92
CA PRO A 90 0.78 -13.13 -3.83
C PRO A 90 -0.29 -13.25 -2.74
N LYS A 91 -1.42 -13.91 -3.03
CA LYS A 91 -2.53 -14.07 -2.08
C LYS A 91 -2.33 -15.24 -1.13
N THR A 92 -1.34 -16.11 -1.38
CA THR A 92 -1.08 -17.29 -0.56
C THR A 92 -0.05 -17.06 0.54
N GLY A 93 0.46 -15.83 0.70
CA GLY A 93 1.53 -15.51 1.64
C GLY A 93 2.91 -15.92 1.09
N ALA A 94 3.25 -15.40 -0.09
CA ALA A 94 4.47 -15.71 -0.82
C ALA A 94 5.76 -15.49 0.01
N SER A 95 6.75 -16.35 -0.23
CA SER A 95 8.07 -16.36 0.40
C SER A 95 9.17 -15.85 -0.55
N GLN A 96 10.41 -15.83 -0.06
CA GLN A 96 11.60 -15.50 -0.87
C GLN A 96 11.79 -16.46 -2.06
N THR A 97 11.30 -17.69 -1.96
CA THR A 97 11.37 -18.67 -3.06
C THR A 97 10.51 -18.24 -4.24
N GLU A 98 9.27 -17.84 -3.99
CA GLU A 98 8.37 -17.35 -5.04
C GLU A 98 8.87 -16.04 -5.65
N GLU A 99 9.45 -15.15 -4.85
CA GLU A 99 10.08 -13.92 -5.35
C GLU A 99 11.15 -14.23 -6.39
N LYS A 100 12.10 -15.14 -6.08
CA LYS A 100 13.18 -15.54 -7.00
C LYS A 100 12.65 -16.19 -8.28
N GLN A 101 11.65 -17.05 -8.17
CA GLN A 101 11.02 -17.68 -9.35
C GLN A 101 10.33 -16.65 -10.24
N ILE A 102 9.61 -15.68 -9.67
CA ILE A 102 8.99 -14.60 -10.44
C ILE A 102 10.06 -13.74 -11.14
N LEU A 103 11.18 -13.47 -10.49
CA LEU A 103 12.30 -12.74 -11.09
C LEU A 103 12.94 -13.50 -12.26
N SER A 104 13.04 -14.84 -12.20
CA SER A 104 13.58 -15.63 -13.32
C SER A 104 12.75 -15.50 -14.61
N LEU A 105 11.47 -15.15 -14.52
CA LEU A 105 10.63 -14.90 -15.71
C LEU A 105 11.06 -13.66 -16.48
N LEU A 106 11.76 -12.71 -15.86
CA LEU A 106 12.33 -11.55 -16.55
C LEU A 106 13.53 -11.93 -17.44
N GLN A 107 14.19 -13.05 -17.13
CA GLN A 107 15.37 -13.54 -17.86
C GLN A 107 14.98 -14.42 -19.06
N SER A 108 13.70 -14.75 -19.22
CA SER A 108 13.16 -15.54 -20.33
C SER A 108 12.55 -14.62 -21.40
N PRO A 109 12.34 -15.10 -22.66
CA PRO A 109 11.62 -14.34 -23.68
C PRO A 109 10.15 -14.13 -23.29
N ALA A 110 9.90 -13.11 -22.47
CA ALA A 110 8.59 -12.73 -21.97
C ALA A 110 8.01 -11.58 -22.82
N THR A 111 6.73 -11.67 -23.13
CA THR A 111 6.01 -10.56 -23.79
C THR A 111 5.93 -9.34 -22.87
N ASP A 112 5.76 -8.14 -23.42
CA ASP A 112 5.59 -6.93 -22.61
C ASP A 112 4.39 -7.03 -21.66
N ARG A 113 3.35 -7.75 -22.09
CA ARG A 113 2.19 -8.05 -21.27
C ARG A 113 2.55 -8.89 -20.05
N GLU A 114 3.37 -9.92 -20.22
CA GLU A 114 3.84 -10.76 -19.13
C GLU A 114 4.72 -9.97 -18.15
N LYS A 115 5.63 -9.13 -18.65
CA LYS A 115 6.48 -8.24 -17.83
C LYS A 115 5.65 -7.34 -16.90
N ILE A 116 4.53 -6.79 -17.40
CA ILE A 116 3.59 -6.01 -16.57
C ILE A 116 3.02 -6.84 -15.41
N HIS A 117 2.69 -8.12 -15.66
CA HIS A 117 2.17 -8.99 -14.61
C HIS A 117 3.24 -9.43 -13.62
N VAL A 118 4.48 -9.64 -14.07
CA VAL A 118 5.64 -9.89 -13.21
C VAL A 118 5.87 -8.70 -12.27
N SER A 119 5.96 -7.49 -12.82
CA SER A 119 6.12 -6.26 -12.03
C SER A 119 5.01 -6.10 -10.97
N ARG A 120 3.74 -6.33 -11.34
CA ARG A 120 2.59 -6.29 -10.40
C ARG A 120 2.62 -7.37 -9.32
N ALA A 121 3.20 -8.53 -9.61
CA ALA A 121 3.38 -9.57 -8.61
C ALA A 121 4.47 -9.15 -7.61
N LEU A 122 5.60 -8.65 -8.11
CA LEU A 122 6.71 -8.13 -7.31
C LEU A 122 6.32 -6.90 -6.47
N GLU A 123 5.41 -6.03 -6.94
CA GLU A 123 4.85 -4.94 -6.12
C GLU A 123 4.15 -5.40 -4.85
N LYS A 124 3.73 -6.67 -4.79
CA LYS A 124 3.02 -7.26 -3.64
C LYS A 124 3.96 -8.04 -2.73
N ILE A 125 4.90 -8.79 -3.31
CA ILE A 125 5.71 -9.77 -2.58
C ILE A 125 7.21 -9.46 -2.57
N GLY A 126 7.65 -8.54 -3.43
CA GLY A 126 9.06 -8.22 -3.62
C GLY A 126 9.67 -7.68 -2.35
N GLY A 127 10.96 -7.95 -2.18
CA GLY A 127 11.81 -7.58 -1.06
C GLY A 127 13.27 -7.57 -1.52
N ALA A 128 14.15 -8.25 -0.78
CA ALA A 128 15.59 -8.16 -0.99
C ALA A 128 16.05 -8.62 -2.40
N ALA A 129 15.50 -9.71 -2.93
CA ALA A 129 15.91 -10.21 -4.24
C ALA A 129 15.47 -9.27 -5.38
N THR A 130 14.26 -8.70 -5.27
CA THR A 130 13.76 -7.69 -6.21
C THR A 130 14.65 -6.45 -6.19
N LEU A 131 15.07 -5.98 -5.01
CA LEU A 131 15.98 -4.84 -4.91
C LEU A 131 17.37 -5.14 -5.49
N ALA A 132 17.87 -6.36 -5.32
CA ALA A 132 19.11 -6.79 -5.96
C ALA A 132 18.98 -6.76 -7.50
N GLN A 133 17.85 -7.25 -8.03
CA GLN A 133 17.57 -7.22 -9.47
C GLN A 133 17.46 -5.80 -10.01
N VAL A 134 16.75 -4.88 -9.33
CA VAL A 134 16.62 -3.48 -9.77
C VAL A 134 17.99 -2.79 -9.90
N ARG A 135 18.96 -3.13 -9.06
CA ARG A 135 20.34 -2.59 -9.15
C ARG A 135 21.08 -3.10 -10.38
N GLN A 136 20.81 -4.34 -10.81
CA GLN A 136 21.45 -4.96 -11.97
C GLN A 136 20.74 -4.58 -13.27
N ASP A 137 19.42 -4.44 -13.23
CA ASP A 137 18.56 -4.10 -14.35
C ASP A 137 17.63 -2.94 -13.99
N PRO A 138 18.00 -1.69 -14.37
CA PRO A 138 17.20 -0.50 -14.14
C PRO A 138 15.88 -0.45 -14.93
N SER A 139 15.57 -1.46 -15.77
CA SER A 139 14.32 -1.50 -16.55
C SER A 139 13.08 -1.76 -15.70
N LEU A 140 13.24 -2.30 -14.49
CA LEU A 140 12.14 -2.50 -13.56
C LEU A 140 11.53 -1.15 -13.12
N PRO A 141 10.19 -1.03 -13.07
CA PRO A 141 9.56 0.22 -12.67
C PRO A 141 9.99 0.66 -11.26
N ARG A 142 10.31 1.95 -11.09
CA ARG A 142 10.62 2.55 -9.77
C ARG A 142 9.54 2.27 -8.72
N PHE A 143 8.28 2.14 -9.15
CA PHE A 143 7.19 1.78 -8.24
C PHE A 143 7.38 0.37 -7.66
N THR A 144 7.87 -0.60 -8.44
CA THR A 144 8.22 -1.94 -7.95
C THR A 144 9.36 -1.88 -6.94
N GLU A 145 10.41 -1.09 -7.20
CA GLU A 145 11.52 -0.89 -6.25
C GLU A 145 11.01 -0.31 -4.91
N GLN A 146 10.19 0.74 -4.98
CA GLN A 146 9.60 1.37 -3.81
C GLN A 146 8.81 0.38 -2.96
N ARG A 147 7.98 -0.46 -3.60
CA ARG A 147 7.16 -1.46 -2.90
C ARG A 147 8.01 -2.53 -2.26
N ALA A 148 9.09 -2.95 -2.93
CA ALA A 148 10.05 -3.89 -2.36
C ALA A 148 10.80 -3.30 -1.16
N LYS A 149 11.19 -2.02 -1.20
CA LYS A 149 11.75 -1.32 -0.02
C LYS A 149 10.75 -1.26 1.14
N ALA A 150 9.49 -0.91 0.86
CA ALA A 150 8.45 -0.85 1.89
C ALA A 150 8.21 -2.21 2.56
N ASN A 151 8.13 -3.28 1.75
CA ASN A 151 7.99 -4.65 2.26
C ASN A 151 9.17 -5.08 3.13
N LEU A 152 10.40 -4.81 2.68
CA LEU A 152 11.61 -5.15 3.43
C LEU A 152 11.70 -4.36 4.73
N ALA A 153 11.42 -3.05 4.68
CA ALA A 153 11.37 -2.19 5.85
C ALA A 153 10.38 -2.72 6.89
N ARG A 154 9.17 -3.11 6.46
CA ARG A 154 8.14 -3.69 7.33
C ARG A 154 8.59 -4.99 8.01
N GLN A 155 9.36 -5.83 7.32
CA GLN A 155 9.79 -7.14 7.86
C GLN A 155 11.01 -7.04 8.78
N LEU A 156 11.99 -6.20 8.44
CA LEU A 156 13.29 -6.19 9.09
C LEU A 156 13.50 -5.05 10.09
N HIS A 157 12.72 -3.97 9.97
CA HIS A 157 12.96 -2.74 10.72
C HIS A 157 11.66 -2.24 11.35
N PRO A 158 11.42 -2.52 12.65
CA PRO A 158 10.28 -1.92 13.33
C PRO A 158 10.39 -0.40 13.25
N THR A 159 9.36 0.24 12.70
CA THR A 159 9.24 1.69 12.69
C THR A 159 8.44 2.11 13.90
N SER A 160 8.93 3.10 14.66
CA SER A 160 8.22 3.65 15.82
C SER A 160 8.19 5.17 15.80
N ILE A 161 7.16 5.73 16.41
CA ILE A 161 7.04 7.17 16.65
C ILE A 161 7.84 7.52 17.91
N ARG A 162 8.77 8.47 17.78
CA ARG A 162 9.58 8.99 18.89
C ARG A 162 8.81 10.10 19.59
N MET A 163 8.05 9.74 20.62
CA MET A 163 7.23 10.69 21.37
C MET A 163 8.06 11.80 22.02
N ASP A 164 9.24 11.44 22.54
CA ASP A 164 10.11 12.35 23.31
C ASP A 164 11.16 13.08 22.47
N SER A 165 11.21 12.79 21.16
CA SER A 165 12.13 13.46 20.24
C SER A 165 11.70 14.91 20.06
N LEU A 166 12.67 15.82 20.15
CA LEU A 166 12.43 17.25 19.97
C LEU A 166 12.38 17.58 18.48
N LEU A 167 11.30 18.22 18.03
CA LEU A 167 11.32 18.93 16.75
C LEU A 167 12.14 20.21 16.95
N PRO A 168 13.24 20.40 16.21
CA PRO A 168 14.05 21.62 16.35
C PRO A 168 13.26 22.86 15.90
N ALA A 169 13.66 24.01 16.44
CA ALA A 169 13.09 25.30 16.05
C ALA A 169 13.28 25.55 14.55
N GLY A 170 12.30 26.22 13.94
CA GLY A 170 12.29 26.55 12.52
C GLY A 170 10.98 27.23 12.14
N GLU A 171 10.53 27.05 10.90
CA GLU A 171 9.21 27.54 10.48
C GLU A 171 8.09 27.02 11.39
N PRO A 172 7.12 27.89 11.78
CA PRO A 172 5.99 27.48 12.60
C PRO A 172 5.22 26.30 12.01
N VAL A 173 4.90 25.33 12.85
CA VAL A 173 4.11 24.16 12.45
C VAL A 173 2.64 24.44 12.71
N THR A 174 1.80 24.21 11.70
CA THR A 174 0.35 24.28 11.87
C THR A 174 -0.19 22.90 12.24
N LEU A 175 -0.90 22.83 13.37
CA LEU A 175 -1.59 21.64 13.85
C LEU A 175 -3.09 21.75 13.65
N GLN A 176 -3.70 20.60 13.40
CA GLN A 176 -5.14 20.41 13.40
C GLN A 176 -5.49 19.36 14.46
N LEU A 177 -6.20 19.78 15.50
CA LEU A 177 -6.72 18.91 16.54
C LEU A 177 -8.21 18.68 16.31
N ARG A 178 -8.56 17.47 15.86
CA ARG A 178 -9.96 17.07 15.73
C ARG A 178 -10.48 16.64 17.10
N CYS A 179 -11.71 17.05 17.43
CA CYS A 179 -12.42 16.66 18.64
C CYS A 179 -13.89 16.39 18.31
N ARG A 180 -14.66 15.96 19.32
CA ARG A 180 -16.11 15.84 19.16
C ARG A 180 -16.71 17.24 18.95
N PRO A 181 -17.64 17.44 18.01
CA PRO A 181 -18.33 18.72 17.86
C PRO A 181 -18.92 19.20 19.21
N GLY A 182 -18.65 20.44 19.58
CA GLY A 182 -19.04 21.05 20.86
C GLY A 182 -17.97 20.98 21.97
N PHE A 183 -16.86 20.25 21.77
CA PHE A 183 -15.75 20.16 22.73
C PHE A 183 -14.60 21.15 22.44
N GLU A 184 -14.75 22.03 21.45
CA GLU A 184 -13.69 22.93 21.00
C GLU A 184 -13.28 23.92 22.09
N THR A 185 -14.24 24.38 22.90
CA THR A 185 -13.97 25.26 24.05
C THR A 185 -13.20 24.52 25.13
N VAL A 186 -13.60 23.28 25.45
CA VAL A 186 -12.91 22.43 26.44
C VAL A 186 -11.47 22.15 26.01
N LEU A 187 -11.26 21.81 24.74
CA LEU A 187 -9.92 21.60 24.20
C LEU A 187 -9.11 22.90 24.16
N ALA A 188 -9.73 24.05 23.87
CA ALA A 188 -9.07 25.35 23.92
C ALA A 188 -8.63 25.73 25.34
N ASP A 189 -9.44 25.42 26.34
CA ASP A 189 -9.10 25.63 27.75
C ASP A 189 -7.98 24.68 28.17
N GLU A 190 -8.01 23.42 27.73
CA GLU A 190 -6.96 22.43 27.98
C GLU A 190 -5.61 22.88 27.38
N LEU A 191 -5.60 23.53 26.22
CA LEU A 191 -4.38 24.06 25.61
C LEU A 191 -3.66 25.07 26.50
N THR A 192 -4.37 25.78 27.39
CA THR A 192 -3.74 26.72 28.33
C THR A 192 -2.83 26.03 29.36
N THR A 193 -3.00 24.71 29.56
CA THR A 193 -2.14 23.94 30.46
C THR A 193 -0.82 23.51 29.80
N LEU A 194 -0.67 23.71 28.48
CA LEU A 194 0.59 23.43 27.80
C LEU A 194 1.66 24.46 28.16
N SER A 195 2.83 23.98 28.57
CA SER A 195 4.02 24.81 28.77
C SER A 195 4.71 25.22 27.46
N LEU A 196 4.04 25.05 26.31
CA LEU A 196 4.57 25.31 24.98
C LEU A 196 3.97 26.60 24.39
N PRO A 197 4.77 27.45 23.73
CA PRO A 197 4.25 28.60 23.02
C PRO A 197 3.36 28.13 21.87
N HIS A 198 2.11 28.60 21.84
CA HIS A 198 1.14 28.25 20.83
C HIS A 198 0.17 29.41 20.56
N ARG A 199 -0.43 29.42 19.37
CA ARG A 199 -1.49 30.35 19.01
C ARG A 199 -2.66 29.61 18.37
N ILE A 200 -3.86 29.83 18.87
CA ILE A 200 -5.08 29.36 18.21
C ILE A 200 -5.32 30.21 16.96
N ALA A 201 -5.29 29.58 15.79
CA ALA A 201 -5.48 30.23 14.50
C ALA A 201 -6.94 30.20 14.06
N ALA A 202 -7.65 29.10 14.30
CA ALA A 202 -9.06 28.96 13.97
C ALA A 202 -9.76 27.98 14.91
N ARG A 203 -11.07 28.20 15.11
CA ARG A 203 -11.98 27.31 15.82
C ARG A 203 -13.18 27.02 14.92
N GLU A 204 -13.32 25.77 14.54
CA GLU A 204 -14.38 25.25 13.69
C GLU A 204 -15.08 24.09 14.39
N SER A 205 -16.29 23.73 13.97
CA SER A 205 -17.01 22.59 14.56
C SER A 205 -16.21 21.30 14.45
N GLY A 206 -15.86 20.71 15.59
CA GLY A 206 -15.04 19.51 15.77
C GLY A 206 -13.55 19.70 15.45
N LEU A 207 -13.05 20.93 15.28
CA LEU A 207 -11.67 21.17 14.85
C LEU A 207 -11.08 22.46 15.44
N LEU A 208 -9.90 22.33 16.06
CA LEU A 208 -9.03 23.47 16.39
C LEU A 208 -7.80 23.47 15.50
N THR A 209 -7.49 24.63 14.94
CA THR A 209 -6.23 24.85 14.21
C THR A 209 -5.30 25.72 15.04
N LEU A 210 -4.08 25.24 15.25
CA LEU A 210 -3.06 25.88 16.10
C LEU A 210 -1.79 26.14 15.31
N SER A 211 -1.04 27.15 15.69
CA SER A 211 0.32 27.39 15.24
C SER A 211 1.31 27.22 16.39
N LEU A 212 2.35 26.41 16.16
CA LEU A 212 3.46 26.16 17.08
C LEU A 212 4.74 26.76 16.50
N PRO A 213 5.18 27.95 16.97
CA PRO A 213 6.38 28.61 16.45
C PRO A 213 7.69 28.06 17.02
N GLY A 214 7.63 27.32 18.13
CA GLY A 214 8.80 26.84 18.87
C GLY A 214 9.07 25.35 18.70
N PRO A 215 10.18 24.86 19.29
CA PRO A 215 10.44 23.44 19.39
C PRO A 215 9.42 22.77 20.31
N PHE A 216 9.06 21.52 20.01
CA PHE A 216 8.13 20.73 20.83
C PHE A 216 8.39 19.24 20.66
N ARG A 217 7.90 18.44 21.62
CA ARG A 217 7.82 16.98 21.51
C ARG A 217 6.38 16.56 21.22
N LEU A 218 6.21 15.39 20.64
CA LEU A 218 4.86 14.80 20.51
C LEU A 218 4.27 14.47 21.87
N ALA A 219 5.10 14.04 22.83
CA ALA A 219 4.67 13.75 24.20
C ALA A 219 3.97 14.94 24.86
N ASP A 220 4.49 16.16 24.64
CA ASP A 220 3.90 17.40 25.18
C ASP A 220 2.47 17.62 24.65
N LEU A 221 2.24 17.34 23.37
CA LEU A 221 0.94 17.50 22.71
C LEU A 221 -0.04 16.38 23.08
N TYR A 222 0.46 15.15 23.25
CA TYR A 222 -0.32 13.99 23.66
C TYR A 222 -0.62 13.97 25.18
N ALA A 223 -0.16 14.97 25.93
CA ALA A 223 -0.65 15.22 27.28
C ALA A 223 -2.10 15.73 27.28
N LEU A 224 -2.55 16.36 26.18
CA LEU A 224 -3.95 16.75 25.98
C LEU A 224 -4.83 15.51 25.81
N ARG A 225 -6.05 15.58 26.33
CA ARG A 225 -7.00 14.47 26.39
C ARG A 225 -8.28 14.72 25.60
N CYS A 226 -8.55 15.97 25.22
CA CYS A 226 -9.83 16.33 24.60
C CYS A 226 -9.82 16.26 23.05
N PHE A 227 -8.73 15.82 22.43
CA PHE A 227 -8.66 15.59 20.99
C PHE A 227 -8.75 14.09 20.64
N SER A 228 -9.30 13.77 19.48
CA SER A 228 -9.35 12.41 18.91
C SER A 228 -8.27 12.15 17.88
N THR A 229 -7.83 13.20 17.17
CA THR A 229 -6.80 13.09 16.14
C THR A 229 -5.96 14.37 16.11
N LEU A 230 -4.63 14.20 16.07
CA LEU A 230 -3.67 15.26 15.87
C LEU A 230 -3.07 15.12 14.47
N SER A 231 -3.22 16.15 13.66
CA SER A 231 -2.70 16.20 12.29
C SER A 231 -1.78 17.39 12.11
N PHE A 232 -0.72 17.21 11.32
CA PHE A 232 0.13 18.29 10.84
C PHE A 232 -0.42 18.79 9.51
N LEU A 233 -0.75 20.08 9.40
CA LEU A 233 -1.16 20.65 8.13
C LEU A 233 0.10 20.90 7.27
N LEU A 234 0.30 20.05 6.26
CA LEU A 234 1.47 20.13 5.37
C LEU A 234 1.29 21.13 4.23
N GLY A 235 0.04 21.42 3.83
CA GLY A 235 -0.29 22.32 2.74
C GLY A 235 -1.75 22.22 2.33
N THR A 236 -2.16 23.04 1.38
CA THR A 236 -3.51 23.02 0.79
C THR A 236 -3.43 22.87 -0.72
N ILE A 237 -4.46 22.23 -1.29
CA ILE A 237 -4.57 22.02 -2.73
C ILE A 237 -5.88 22.66 -3.18
N SER A 238 -5.82 23.45 -4.24
CA SER A 238 -7.01 24.10 -4.79
C SER A 238 -7.99 23.05 -5.30
N LYS A 239 -9.25 23.11 -4.83
CA LYS A 239 -10.35 22.25 -5.32
C LYS A 239 -10.67 22.44 -6.81
N LYS A 240 -10.28 23.59 -7.39
CA LYS A 240 -10.46 23.88 -8.83
C LYS A 240 -9.42 23.18 -9.71
N ALA A 241 -8.32 22.71 -9.12
CA ALA A 241 -7.48 21.73 -9.79
C ALA A 241 -8.25 20.40 -9.71
N GLU A 242 -8.84 19.99 -10.83
CA GLU A 242 -9.41 18.65 -11.00
C GLU A 242 -8.47 17.53 -10.46
N PRO A 243 -8.97 16.29 -10.24
CA PRO A 243 -8.32 15.12 -9.59
C PRO A 243 -6.88 14.71 -9.96
N ALA A 244 -6.13 15.48 -10.74
CA ALA A 244 -4.89 15.09 -11.39
C ALA A 244 -3.62 15.78 -10.85
N ASN A 245 -3.65 16.51 -9.72
CA ASN A 245 -2.44 17.19 -9.26
C ASN A 245 -1.52 16.31 -8.38
N ALA A 246 -1.25 15.09 -8.84
CA ALA A 246 -0.26 14.22 -8.22
C ALA A 246 1.10 14.92 -8.00
N PRO A 247 1.60 15.77 -8.92
CA PRO A 247 2.82 16.54 -8.68
C PRO A 247 2.71 17.54 -7.51
N ALA A 248 1.61 18.30 -7.38
CA ALA A 248 1.48 19.23 -6.25
C ALA A 248 1.35 18.50 -4.92
N ILE A 249 0.58 17.40 -4.88
CA ILE A 249 0.53 16.53 -3.69
C ILE A 249 1.94 16.07 -3.34
N ALA A 250 2.66 15.48 -4.30
CA ALA A 250 4.00 14.97 -4.06
C ALA A 250 4.96 16.06 -3.55
N ASN A 251 4.91 17.28 -4.12
CA ASN A 251 5.71 18.41 -3.67
C ASN A 251 5.41 18.79 -2.21
N ILE A 252 4.14 18.78 -1.78
CA ILE A 252 3.75 19.01 -0.38
C ILE A 252 4.30 17.89 0.51
N LEU A 253 4.16 16.62 0.11
CA LEU A 253 4.65 15.48 0.87
C LEU A 253 6.17 15.47 1.01
N THR A 254 6.90 16.01 0.03
CA THR A 254 8.36 16.10 0.06
C THR A 254 8.89 17.46 0.49
N SER A 255 8.03 18.34 1.01
CA SER A 255 8.40 19.68 1.47
C SER A 255 9.41 19.62 2.63
N PRO A 256 10.20 20.69 2.86
CA PRO A 256 11.09 20.78 4.00
C PRO A 256 10.40 20.50 5.34
N THR A 257 9.16 20.98 5.50
CA THR A 257 8.33 20.75 6.70
C THR A 257 7.99 19.28 6.88
N SER A 258 7.50 18.61 5.83
CA SER A 258 7.21 17.16 5.86
C SER A 258 8.46 16.35 6.19
N ARG A 259 9.59 16.69 5.58
CA ARG A 259 10.88 16.05 5.86
C ARG A 259 11.28 16.21 7.31
N ARG A 260 11.26 17.44 7.82
CA ARG A 260 11.61 17.77 9.21
C ARG A 260 10.73 17.03 10.21
N LEU A 261 9.42 17.04 10.02
CA LEU A 261 8.47 16.36 10.91
C LEU A 261 8.70 14.84 10.94
N LEU A 262 8.71 14.22 9.76
CA LEU A 262 8.82 12.76 9.66
C LEU A 262 10.18 12.27 10.13
N THR A 263 11.27 12.96 9.81
CA THR A 263 12.61 12.55 10.28
C THR A 263 12.77 12.77 11.79
N SER A 264 12.29 13.89 12.35
CA SER A 264 12.40 14.15 13.80
C SER A 264 11.58 13.17 14.63
N PHE A 265 10.39 12.78 14.18
CA PHE A 265 9.48 11.96 14.98
C PHE A 265 9.48 10.48 14.64
N THR A 266 10.26 10.03 13.65
CA THR A 266 10.32 8.59 13.31
C THR A 266 11.66 7.99 13.69
N GLN A 267 11.63 6.79 14.27
CA GLN A 267 12.78 5.91 14.38
C GLN A 267 12.63 4.76 13.38
N GLY A 268 13.69 4.51 12.60
CA GLY A 268 13.66 3.52 11.51
C GLY A 268 13.15 4.09 10.19
N PRO A 269 12.78 3.23 9.23
CA PRO A 269 12.39 3.65 7.88
C PRO A 269 11.14 4.52 7.88
N LEU A 270 11.15 5.59 7.06
CA LEU A 270 10.02 6.51 6.93
C LEU A 270 8.92 5.85 6.09
N ARG A 271 7.86 5.39 6.75
CA ARG A 271 6.71 4.75 6.10
C ARG A 271 5.44 5.55 6.34
N TYR A 272 4.62 5.68 5.30
CA TYR A 272 3.34 6.36 5.37
C TYR A 272 2.27 5.60 4.58
N ARG A 273 1.01 5.77 4.96
CA ARG A 273 -0.15 5.32 4.18
C ARG A 273 -0.87 6.53 3.61
N LEU A 274 -1.07 6.55 2.30
CA LEU A 274 -1.84 7.59 1.62
C LEU A 274 -3.34 7.30 1.68
N GLU A 275 -4.13 8.25 2.17
CA GLU A 275 -5.59 8.13 2.30
C GLU A 275 -6.30 9.32 1.65
N PHE A 276 -7.31 9.04 0.81
CA PHE A 276 -8.20 10.05 0.25
C PHE A 276 -9.53 9.96 0.98
N VAL A 277 -9.76 10.83 1.95
CA VAL A 277 -10.81 10.65 2.97
C VAL A 277 -12.22 10.78 2.35
N THR A 278 -12.37 11.64 1.33
CA THR A 278 -13.69 11.93 0.73
C THR A 278 -13.91 11.34 -0.67
N GLU A 279 -12.88 10.76 -1.31
CA GLU A 279 -12.91 10.51 -2.76
C GLU A 279 -12.95 9.03 -3.19
N GLY A 280 -13.16 8.10 -2.26
CA GLY A 280 -13.21 6.67 -2.56
C GLY A 280 -11.90 6.11 -3.14
N HIS A 281 -11.96 4.93 -3.75
CA HIS A 281 -10.75 4.22 -4.21
C HIS A 281 -10.15 4.80 -5.51
N ARG A 282 -9.33 5.86 -5.42
CA ARG A 282 -8.58 6.43 -6.56
C ARG A 282 -7.23 5.77 -6.79
N ARG A 283 -7.23 4.49 -7.18
CA ARG A 283 -5.99 3.70 -7.38
C ARG A 283 -5.00 4.34 -8.36
N GLY A 284 -5.49 4.93 -9.45
CA GLY A 284 -4.64 5.62 -10.43
C GLY A 284 -3.92 6.84 -9.85
N LEU A 285 -4.64 7.65 -9.08
CA LEU A 285 -4.08 8.84 -8.42
C LEU A 285 -3.07 8.46 -7.34
N VAL A 286 -3.40 7.47 -6.49
CA VAL A 286 -2.46 6.93 -5.49
C VAL A 286 -1.16 6.51 -6.18
N HIS A 287 -1.24 5.74 -7.26
CA HIS A 287 -0.04 5.32 -7.99
C HIS A 287 0.76 6.51 -8.54
N ALA A 288 0.10 7.52 -9.09
CA ALA A 288 0.75 8.72 -9.62
C ALA A 288 1.46 9.55 -8.52
N VAL A 289 0.79 9.78 -7.39
CA VAL A 289 1.35 10.49 -6.23
C VAL A 289 2.56 9.73 -5.70
N VAL A 290 2.41 8.44 -5.42
CA VAL A 290 3.47 7.61 -4.82
C VAL A 290 4.69 7.55 -5.72
N LYS A 291 4.48 7.36 -7.04
CA LYS A 291 5.58 7.39 -8.01
C LYS A 291 6.32 8.73 -7.92
N LYS A 292 5.60 9.85 -7.95
CA LYS A 292 6.22 11.18 -7.95
C LYS A 292 6.90 11.51 -6.61
N THR A 293 6.28 11.17 -5.49
CA THR A 293 6.87 11.33 -4.15
C THR A 293 8.16 10.51 -4.03
N TYR A 294 8.18 9.27 -4.53
CA TYR A 294 9.38 8.43 -4.49
C TYR A 294 10.50 8.95 -5.40
N GLU A 295 10.17 9.56 -6.54
CA GLU A 295 11.16 10.25 -7.39
C GLU A 295 11.83 11.43 -6.65
N LEU A 296 11.07 12.17 -5.84
CA LEU A 296 11.53 13.36 -5.11
C LEU A 296 12.17 13.02 -3.75
N TRP A 297 11.71 11.94 -3.11
CA TRP A 297 12.19 11.49 -1.80
C TRP A 297 12.16 9.95 -1.67
N PRO A 298 13.21 9.26 -2.14
CA PRO A 298 13.24 7.80 -2.16
C PRO A 298 13.20 7.11 -0.78
N GLU A 299 13.50 7.83 0.30
CA GLU A 299 13.45 7.30 1.67
C GLU A 299 12.03 7.26 2.23
N LEU A 300 11.09 8.04 1.68
CA LEU A 300 9.70 8.07 2.12
C LEU A 300 8.88 7.01 1.37
N LEU A 301 8.55 5.94 2.07
CA LEU A 301 7.94 4.74 1.51
C LEU A 301 6.43 4.70 1.79
N ASN A 302 5.62 4.74 0.74
CA ASN A 302 4.20 4.41 0.83
C ASN A 302 4.02 2.92 1.13
N ASP A 303 3.48 2.64 2.31
CA ASP A 303 3.11 1.33 2.78
C ASP A 303 1.63 1.35 3.20
N SER A 304 0.84 0.46 2.63
CA SER A 304 -0.59 0.38 2.93
C SER A 304 -0.88 -0.44 4.19
N ARG A 305 0.15 -0.99 4.84
CA ARG A 305 0.04 -1.87 6.00
C ARG A 305 0.99 -1.41 7.09
N GLU A 306 0.49 -1.27 8.31
CA GLU A 306 1.32 -1.04 9.50
C GLU A 306 2.28 0.16 9.35
N ALA A 307 1.87 1.17 8.57
CA ALA A 307 2.59 2.43 8.46
C ALA A 307 2.29 3.27 9.70
N PRO A 308 3.31 3.85 10.35
CA PRO A 308 3.12 4.66 11.56
C PRO A 308 2.46 6.01 11.25
N TRP A 309 2.57 6.50 10.02
CA TRP A 309 1.97 7.75 9.57
C TRP A 309 0.83 7.49 8.59
N ALA A 310 -0.27 8.21 8.76
CA ALA A 310 -1.28 8.38 7.74
C ALA A 310 -1.15 9.79 7.14
N ILE A 311 -1.28 9.89 5.82
CA ILE A 311 -1.32 11.16 5.09
C ILE A 311 -2.69 11.25 4.45
N GLU A 312 -3.52 12.12 5.02
CA GLU A 312 -4.89 12.36 4.59
C GLU A 312 -4.94 13.49 3.57
N ILE A 313 -5.69 13.25 2.48
CA ILE A 313 -5.99 14.21 1.41
C ILE A 313 -7.51 14.36 1.27
#